data_AF-A0A164QIW5-F1
#
_entry.id   AF-A0A164QIW5-F1
#
_cell.length_a   1.000
_cell.length_b   1.000
_cell.length_c   1.000
_cell.angle_alpha   90.00
_cell.angle_beta   90.00
_cell.angle_gamma   90.00
#
_symmetry.space_group_name_H-M   'P 1'
#
loop_
_entity.id
_entity.type
_entity.pdbx_description
1 polymer ?
#
loop_
_entity_poly.entity_id
_entity_poly.type
_entity_poly.pdbx_seq_one_letter_code
_entity_poly.pdbx_strand_id
1 'polypeptide(L)'
;MTQQTMRWSASDIAAAESALERAVAGEVTHVVTLTDEEIVILDGLQNPQLVAVPWLDAQEGADRALVGRVALRSLLARGMVVPSEDAAAAEPVDGRPAVGIEAVPEITGPLVLRRTAHAILSVERTTSLGRHWVYVYLHEDDRVLEEEVAPSGHHAFSVYPLSELAGRLAVFVDPASQALLDGRSQTFTPDDFAARASSLPELAGALAVTTLGAVHAGSDVLEQVSVYATPDGVYTVRGGEHGADGAPTSLTLSEVGAATVRRLPLELLGR
;
A
#
# COMPACT_ATOMS: atom_id res chain seq x y z
N MET A 1 -10.29 -22.62 8.22
CA MET A 1 -10.58 -22.10 6.88
C MET A 1 -9.41 -22.46 6.00
N THR A 2 -9.61 -23.30 4.99
CA THR A 2 -8.56 -23.62 4.01
C THR A 2 -8.28 -22.36 3.20
N GLN A 3 -7.11 -21.75 3.39
CA GLN A 3 -6.58 -20.77 2.44
C GLN A 3 -6.50 -21.48 1.09
N GLN A 4 -7.45 -21.19 0.21
CA GLN A 4 -7.36 -21.60 -1.17
C GLN A 4 -6.23 -20.74 -1.76
N THR A 5 -5.05 -21.33 -1.91
CA THR A 5 -3.92 -20.64 -2.54
C THR A 5 -4.36 -20.19 -3.93
N MET A 6 -4.40 -18.88 -4.16
CA MET A 6 -4.67 -18.32 -5.50
C MET A 6 -3.70 -18.97 -6.48
N ARG A 7 -4.23 -19.56 -7.55
CA ARG A 7 -3.45 -20.15 -8.63
C ARG A 7 -3.44 -19.17 -9.80
N TRP A 8 -2.26 -18.67 -10.13
CA TRP A 8 -2.05 -17.82 -11.28
C TRP A 8 -1.82 -18.66 -12.53
N SER A 9 -2.49 -18.29 -13.63
CA SER A 9 -2.26 -18.87 -14.94
C SER A 9 -0.94 -18.34 -15.54
N ALA A 10 -0.48 -18.96 -16.63
CA ALA A 10 0.70 -18.47 -17.35
C ALA A 10 0.46 -17.07 -17.97
N SER A 11 -0.78 -16.78 -18.38
CA SER A 11 -1.17 -15.44 -18.87
C SER A 11 -1.16 -14.39 -17.76
N ASP A 12 -1.56 -14.75 -16.54
CA ASP A 12 -1.52 -13.84 -15.39
C ASP A 12 -0.08 -13.43 -15.07
N ILE A 13 0.83 -14.42 -15.05
CA ILE A 13 2.26 -14.19 -14.81
C ILE A 13 2.86 -13.33 -15.94
N ALA A 14 2.51 -13.61 -17.20
CA ALA A 14 2.99 -12.82 -18.33
C ALA A 14 2.49 -11.37 -18.28
N ALA A 15 1.26 -11.13 -17.84
CA ALA A 15 0.73 -9.78 -17.64
C ALA A 15 1.47 -9.03 -16.52
N ALA A 16 1.81 -9.72 -15.43
CA ALA A 16 2.60 -9.15 -14.34
C ALA A 16 4.02 -8.75 -14.79
N GLU A 17 4.72 -9.63 -15.50
CA GLU A 17 6.05 -9.32 -16.06
C GLU A 17 5.98 -8.16 -17.05
N SER A 18 5.02 -8.18 -17.98
CA SER A 18 4.81 -7.08 -18.93
C SER A 18 4.56 -5.74 -18.24
N ALA A 19 3.83 -5.73 -17.12
CA ALA A 19 3.64 -4.52 -16.33
C ALA A 19 4.97 -4.03 -15.74
N LEU A 20 5.79 -4.90 -15.15
CA LEU A 20 7.10 -4.55 -14.59
C LEU A 20 8.12 -4.10 -15.65
N GLU A 21 8.08 -4.68 -16.86
CA GLU A 21 8.95 -4.30 -17.99
C GLU A 21 8.76 -2.85 -18.46
N ARG A 22 7.65 -2.21 -18.09
CA ARG A 22 7.40 -0.78 -18.36
C ARG A 22 8.18 0.16 -17.46
N ALA A 23 8.88 -0.35 -16.44
CA ALA A 23 9.71 0.44 -15.55
C ALA A 23 10.94 1.00 -16.31
N VAL A 24 11.09 2.32 -16.30
CA VAL A 24 12.22 3.02 -16.93
C VAL A 24 12.93 3.86 -15.88
N ALA A 25 14.27 3.80 -15.85
CA ALA A 25 15.06 4.57 -14.89
C ALA A 25 14.82 6.08 -15.03
N GLY A 26 14.66 6.77 -13.90
CA GLY A 26 14.33 8.19 -13.87
C GLY A 26 12.87 8.54 -14.18
N GLU A 27 12.00 7.55 -14.43
CA GLU A 27 10.59 7.75 -14.75
C GLU A 27 9.68 6.90 -13.87
N VAL A 28 8.47 7.41 -13.64
CA VAL A 28 7.39 6.69 -12.94
C VAL A 28 6.31 6.41 -13.96
N THR A 29 6.21 5.16 -14.38
CA THR A 29 5.30 4.77 -15.45
C THR A 29 3.94 4.40 -14.88
N HIS A 30 2.94 5.27 -15.09
CA HIS A 30 1.56 4.97 -14.73
C HIS A 30 1.03 3.78 -15.53
N VAL A 31 0.42 2.81 -14.85
CA VAL A 31 -0.13 1.59 -15.46
C VAL A 31 -1.63 1.72 -15.70
N VAL A 32 -2.40 1.90 -14.62
CA VAL A 32 -3.87 1.99 -14.65
C VAL A 32 -4.36 2.67 -13.37
N THR A 33 -5.56 3.27 -13.42
CA THR A 33 -6.31 3.69 -12.23
C THR A 33 -7.60 2.88 -12.13
N LEU A 34 -7.85 2.31 -10.96
CA LEU A 34 -9.06 1.56 -10.63
C LEU A 34 -9.74 2.16 -9.40
N THR A 35 -11.04 1.97 -9.25
CA THR A 35 -11.74 2.37 -8.02
C THR A 35 -11.76 1.26 -6.98
N ASP A 36 -12.08 1.58 -5.72
CA ASP A 36 -12.24 0.59 -4.62
C ASP A 36 -13.10 -0.60 -5.08
N GLU A 37 -14.26 -0.32 -5.67
CA GLU A 37 -15.19 -1.34 -6.12
C GLU A 37 -14.67 -2.16 -7.29
N GLU A 38 -13.88 -1.57 -8.19
CA GLU A 38 -13.22 -2.26 -9.30
C GLU A 38 -12.13 -3.19 -8.76
N ILE A 39 -11.31 -2.73 -7.80
CA ILE A 39 -10.31 -3.55 -7.12
C ILE A 39 -10.98 -4.74 -6.43
N VAL A 40 -12.01 -4.50 -5.62
CA VAL A 40 -12.63 -5.53 -4.80
C VAL A 40 -13.38 -6.57 -5.65
N ILE A 41 -14.03 -6.16 -6.75
CA ILE A 41 -14.71 -7.14 -7.62
C ILE A 41 -13.72 -7.96 -8.44
N LEU A 42 -12.64 -7.35 -8.95
CA LEU A 42 -11.65 -8.04 -9.79
C LEU A 42 -10.74 -8.97 -9.00
N ASP A 43 -10.37 -8.56 -7.78
CA ASP A 43 -9.61 -9.38 -6.85
C ASP A 43 -10.50 -10.43 -6.14
N GLY A 44 -11.82 -10.32 -6.29
CA GLY A 44 -12.82 -11.24 -5.73
C GLY A 44 -13.40 -10.76 -4.40
N LEU A 45 -14.74 -10.63 -4.33
CA LEU A 45 -15.46 -10.05 -3.18
C LEU A 45 -15.17 -10.73 -1.83
N GLN A 46 -14.84 -12.03 -1.86
CA GLN A 46 -14.53 -12.84 -0.67
C GLN A 46 -13.09 -12.65 -0.18
N ASN A 47 -12.21 -12.07 -0.99
CA ASN A 47 -10.80 -11.96 -0.67
C ASN A 47 -10.56 -10.71 0.21
N PRO A 48 -9.85 -10.84 1.34
CA PRO A 48 -9.49 -9.68 2.14
C PRO A 48 -8.57 -8.77 1.33
N GLN A 49 -8.84 -7.47 1.38
CA GLN A 49 -8.01 -6.46 0.76
C GLN A 49 -6.78 -6.18 1.61
N LEU A 50 -5.62 -6.09 0.96
CA LEU A 50 -4.34 -5.75 1.60
C LEU A 50 -4.17 -4.23 1.78
N VAL A 51 -5.07 -3.46 1.15
CA VAL A 51 -5.01 -2.00 1.04
C VAL A 51 -6.29 -1.37 1.57
N ALA A 52 -6.21 -0.08 1.90
CA ALA A 52 -7.38 0.71 2.24
C ALA A 52 -8.34 0.80 1.04
N VAL A 53 -9.64 0.69 1.32
CA VAL A 53 -10.74 0.91 0.35
C VAL A 53 -11.68 1.98 0.93
N PRO A 54 -11.19 3.23 1.05
CA PRO A 54 -11.80 4.25 1.91
C PRO A 54 -13.21 4.66 1.48
N TRP A 55 -13.49 4.70 0.18
CA TRP A 55 -14.82 5.03 -0.31
C TRP A 55 -15.79 3.90 -0.02
N LEU A 56 -15.41 2.64 -0.28
CA LEU A 56 -16.27 1.48 -0.06
C LEU A 56 -16.52 1.23 1.44
N ASP A 57 -15.52 1.46 2.29
CA ASP A 57 -15.66 1.36 3.74
C ASP A 57 -16.57 2.46 4.32
N ALA A 58 -16.63 3.63 3.68
CA ALA A 58 -17.56 4.69 4.06
C ALA A 58 -19.02 4.42 3.64
N GLN A 59 -19.28 3.43 2.78
CA GLN A 59 -20.64 3.08 2.33
C GLN A 59 -21.33 2.11 3.31
N GLU A 60 -21.65 2.59 4.51
CA GLU A 60 -22.35 1.79 5.52
C GLU A 60 -23.68 1.23 4.97
N GLY A 61 -23.87 -0.09 5.09
CA GLY A 61 -25.10 -0.78 4.66
C GLY A 61 -25.25 -0.97 3.15
N ALA A 62 -24.27 -0.59 2.33
CA ALA A 62 -24.30 -0.83 0.90
C ALA A 62 -24.14 -2.32 0.56
N ASP A 63 -24.88 -2.78 -0.45
CA ASP A 63 -24.67 -4.10 -1.05
C ASP A 63 -23.38 -4.09 -1.88
N ARG A 64 -22.27 -4.51 -1.25
CA ARG A 64 -20.94 -4.59 -1.88
C ARG A 64 -20.96 -5.42 -3.17
N ALA A 65 -21.79 -6.46 -3.25
CA ALA A 65 -21.88 -7.28 -4.45
C ALA A 65 -22.58 -6.53 -5.59
N LEU A 66 -23.62 -5.75 -5.29
CA LEU A 66 -24.26 -4.88 -6.28
C LEU A 66 -23.31 -3.79 -6.77
N VAL A 67 -22.61 -3.12 -5.85
CA VAL A 67 -21.63 -2.07 -6.17
C VAL A 67 -20.53 -2.64 -7.08
N GLY A 68 -19.94 -3.78 -6.72
CA GLY A 68 -18.94 -4.46 -7.55
C GLY A 68 -19.48 -4.88 -8.93
N ARG A 69 -20.73 -5.37 -9.03
CA ARG A 69 -21.34 -5.69 -10.33
C ARG A 69 -21.55 -4.45 -11.21
N VAL A 70 -21.90 -3.31 -10.63
CA VAL A 70 -22.03 -2.04 -11.36
C VAL A 70 -20.66 -1.59 -11.88
N ALA A 71 -19.62 -1.70 -11.06
CA ALA A 71 -18.24 -1.45 -11.44
C ALA A 71 -17.79 -2.34 -12.61
N LEU A 72 -18.03 -3.64 -12.49
CA LEU A 72 -17.71 -4.63 -13.52
C LEU A 72 -18.43 -4.35 -14.84
N ARG A 73 -19.68 -3.90 -14.78
CA ARG A 73 -20.43 -3.47 -15.96
C ARG A 73 -19.80 -2.24 -16.63
N SER A 74 -19.28 -1.30 -15.84
CA SER A 74 -18.52 -0.15 -16.36
C SER A 74 -17.22 -0.61 -17.04
N LEU A 75 -16.46 -1.51 -16.40
CA LEU A 75 -15.24 -2.09 -16.96
C LEU A 75 -15.51 -2.82 -18.29
N LEU A 76 -16.59 -3.62 -18.37
CA LEU A 76 -17.03 -4.31 -19.59
C LEU A 76 -17.33 -3.30 -20.71
N ALA A 77 -18.06 -2.24 -20.39
CA ALA A 77 -18.40 -1.20 -21.37
C ALA A 77 -17.18 -0.43 -21.88
N ARG A 78 -16.12 -0.32 -21.06
CA ARG A 78 -14.83 0.29 -21.41
C ARG A 78 -13.85 -0.67 -22.11
N GLY A 79 -14.21 -1.95 -22.25
CA GLY A 79 -13.32 -2.97 -22.82
C GLY A 79 -12.12 -3.32 -21.93
N MET A 80 -12.18 -2.97 -20.64
CA MET A 80 -11.12 -3.24 -19.65
C MET A 80 -11.25 -4.64 -19.05
N VAL A 81 -12.42 -5.25 -19.20
CA VAL A 81 -12.63 -6.67 -18.97
C VAL A 81 -13.44 -7.23 -20.13
N VAL A 82 -13.25 -8.51 -20.42
CA VAL A 82 -13.92 -9.24 -21.49
C VAL A 82 -14.48 -10.55 -20.96
N PRO A 83 -15.57 -11.09 -21.55
CA PRO A 83 -15.96 -12.47 -21.30
C PRO A 83 -14.80 -13.40 -21.58
N SER A 84 -14.46 -14.27 -20.62
CA SER A 84 -13.51 -15.34 -20.82
C SER A 84 -14.00 -16.25 -21.93
N GLU A 85 -13.10 -16.61 -22.84
CA GLU A 85 -13.38 -17.61 -23.88
C GLU A 85 -13.44 -19.03 -23.28
N ASP A 86 -12.94 -19.21 -22.06
CA ASP A 86 -12.85 -20.49 -21.38
C ASP A 86 -14.11 -20.75 -20.52
N ALA A 87 -15.15 -21.30 -21.15
CA ALA A 87 -16.43 -21.61 -20.52
C ALA A 87 -16.33 -22.57 -19.30
N ALA A 88 -15.19 -23.25 -19.12
CA ALA A 88 -14.90 -24.13 -18.00
C ALA A 88 -14.41 -23.39 -16.74
N ALA A 89 -14.02 -22.11 -16.85
CA ALA A 89 -13.45 -21.33 -15.76
C ALA A 89 -14.48 -20.78 -14.76
N ALA A 90 -15.79 -20.88 -15.07
CA ALA A 90 -16.84 -20.26 -14.29
C ALA A 90 -17.78 -21.32 -13.68
N GLU A 91 -17.82 -21.37 -12.35
CA GLU A 91 -18.75 -22.23 -11.60
C GLU A 91 -20.20 -21.81 -11.88
N PRO A 92 -21.10 -22.74 -12.25
CA PRO A 92 -22.50 -22.43 -12.49
C PRO A 92 -23.15 -21.79 -11.26
N VAL A 93 -23.73 -20.59 -11.43
CA VAL A 93 -24.53 -19.95 -10.38
C VAL A 93 -26.00 -20.30 -10.63
N ASP A 94 -26.63 -20.99 -9.68
CA ASP A 94 -28.04 -21.42 -9.74
C ASP A 94 -28.41 -22.19 -11.02
N GLY A 95 -27.51 -23.05 -11.50
CA GLY A 95 -27.72 -23.88 -12.70
C GLY A 95 -27.70 -23.09 -14.02
N ARG A 96 -27.31 -21.81 -14.00
CA ARG A 96 -27.08 -21.01 -15.21
C ARG A 96 -25.60 -21.09 -15.60
N PRO A 97 -25.28 -21.07 -16.91
CA PRO A 97 -23.89 -20.94 -17.36
C PRO A 97 -23.33 -19.65 -16.78
N ALA A 98 -22.29 -19.75 -15.97
CA ALA A 98 -21.52 -18.59 -15.57
C ALA A 98 -20.59 -18.23 -16.73
N VAL A 99 -20.49 -16.94 -17.02
CA VAL A 99 -19.54 -16.41 -18.00
C VAL A 99 -18.35 -15.94 -17.19
N GLY A 100 -17.19 -16.58 -17.38
CA GLY A 100 -15.95 -16.10 -16.80
C GLY A 100 -15.65 -14.69 -17.29
N ILE A 101 -14.97 -13.88 -16.50
CA ILE A 101 -14.56 -12.54 -16.92
C ILE A 101 -13.05 -12.44 -16.73
N GLU A 102 -12.36 -11.98 -17.78
CA GLU A 102 -10.93 -11.75 -17.78
C GLU A 102 -10.68 -10.24 -17.91
N ALA A 103 -9.74 -9.73 -17.13
CA ALA A 103 -9.29 -8.35 -17.27
C ALA A 103 -8.18 -8.25 -18.32
N VAL A 104 -8.05 -7.08 -18.94
CA VAL A 104 -6.93 -6.79 -19.85
C VAL A 104 -5.60 -6.87 -19.09
N PRO A 105 -4.47 -7.18 -19.75
CA PRO A 105 -3.17 -7.33 -19.10
C PRO A 105 -2.76 -6.14 -18.23
N GLU A 106 -3.14 -4.91 -18.60
CA GLU A 106 -2.87 -3.69 -17.84
C GLU A 106 -3.56 -3.65 -16.48
N ILE A 107 -4.63 -4.42 -16.27
CA ILE A 107 -5.30 -4.61 -14.98
C ILE A 107 -4.79 -5.88 -14.31
N THR A 108 -4.73 -6.98 -15.06
CA THR A 108 -4.31 -8.29 -14.53
C THR A 108 -2.91 -8.22 -13.92
N GLY A 109 -1.97 -7.56 -14.59
CA GLY A 109 -0.59 -7.42 -14.11
C GLY A 109 -0.48 -6.83 -12.71
N PRO A 110 -0.97 -5.59 -12.46
CA PRO A 110 -0.99 -5.01 -11.13
C PRO A 110 -1.70 -5.88 -10.07
N LEU A 111 -2.84 -6.52 -10.40
CA LEU A 111 -3.56 -7.36 -9.45
C LEU A 111 -2.76 -8.60 -9.02
N VAL A 112 -2.05 -9.23 -9.97
CA VAL A 112 -1.13 -10.34 -9.69
C VAL A 112 0.05 -9.87 -8.85
N LEU A 113 0.66 -8.75 -9.21
CA LEU A 113 1.80 -8.17 -8.50
C LEU A 113 1.47 -7.84 -7.03
N ARG A 114 0.28 -7.29 -6.75
CA ARG A 114 -0.22 -7.05 -5.37
C ARG A 114 -0.19 -8.29 -4.49
N ARG A 115 -0.35 -9.48 -5.07
CA ARG A 115 -0.46 -10.77 -4.38
C ARG A 115 0.82 -11.60 -4.41
N THR A 116 1.85 -11.15 -5.14
CA THR A 116 3.08 -11.93 -5.40
C THR A 116 4.36 -11.19 -4.98
N ALA A 117 4.24 -10.02 -4.36
CA ALA A 117 5.37 -9.25 -3.86
C ALA A 117 6.19 -10.00 -2.79
N HIS A 118 7.52 -9.81 -2.81
CA HIS A 118 8.42 -10.34 -1.78
C HIS A 118 8.45 -9.49 -0.51
N ALA A 119 8.13 -8.21 -0.63
CA ALA A 119 7.91 -7.33 0.50
C ALA A 119 6.86 -6.28 0.13
N ILE A 120 6.10 -5.86 1.13
CA ILE A 120 5.09 -4.82 1.01
C ILE A 120 5.40 -3.75 2.04
N LEU A 121 5.53 -2.51 1.58
CA LEU A 121 5.61 -1.33 2.44
C LEU A 121 4.31 -0.54 2.29
N SER A 122 3.60 -0.40 3.39
CA SER A 122 2.46 0.51 3.53
C SER A 122 2.92 1.84 4.08
N VAL A 123 2.48 2.94 3.48
CA VAL A 123 2.79 4.30 3.88
C VAL A 123 1.50 5.08 3.97
N GLU A 124 1.05 5.34 5.19
CA GLU A 124 -0.19 6.05 5.45
C GLU A 124 0.11 7.42 6.02
N ARG A 125 -0.30 8.48 5.32
CA ARG A 125 -0.22 9.86 5.81
C ARG A 125 -1.59 10.36 6.25
N THR A 126 -1.66 10.78 7.50
CA THR A 126 -2.81 11.49 8.08
C THR A 126 -2.49 12.97 8.18
N THR A 127 -3.42 13.80 7.70
CA THR A 127 -3.41 15.27 7.85
C THR A 127 -4.77 15.73 8.36
N SER A 128 -4.92 17.03 8.63
CA SER A 128 -6.24 17.61 8.94
C SER A 128 -7.26 17.51 7.80
N LEU A 129 -6.81 17.30 6.55
CA LEU A 129 -7.66 17.13 5.37
C LEU A 129 -8.10 15.68 5.13
N GLY A 130 -7.52 14.73 5.86
CA GLY A 130 -7.81 13.30 5.72
C GLY A 130 -6.56 12.44 5.59
N ARG A 131 -6.79 11.20 5.17
CA ARG A 131 -5.77 10.15 5.03
C ARG A 131 -5.45 9.90 3.57
N HIS A 132 -4.21 9.56 3.31
CA HIS A 132 -3.71 9.19 1.99
C HIS A 132 -2.75 8.03 2.13
N TRP A 133 -2.82 7.06 1.23
CA TRP A 133 -2.05 5.84 1.32
C TRP A 133 -1.18 5.63 0.09
N VAL A 134 0.01 5.11 0.30
CA VAL A 134 0.89 4.59 -0.73
C VAL A 134 1.29 3.18 -0.31
N TYR A 135 1.06 2.21 -1.17
CA TYR A 135 1.52 0.84 -0.99
C TYR A 135 2.60 0.56 -2.02
N VAL A 136 3.69 -0.03 -1.57
CA VAL A 136 4.86 -0.34 -2.39
C VAL A 136 5.07 -1.84 -2.33
N TYR A 137 5.04 -2.48 -3.48
CA TYR A 137 5.21 -3.91 -3.68
C TYR A 137 6.58 -4.14 -4.32
N LEU A 138 7.48 -4.77 -3.58
CA LEU A 138 8.83 -5.06 -4.03
C LEU A 138 8.88 -6.44 -4.70
N HIS A 139 9.40 -6.48 -5.91
CA HIS A 139 9.59 -7.68 -6.71
C HIS A 139 11.09 -7.96 -6.95
N GLU A 140 11.38 -9.08 -7.61
CA GLU A 140 12.75 -9.45 -8.01
C GLU A 140 13.38 -8.36 -8.89
N ASP A 141 14.72 -8.32 -8.91
CA ASP A 141 15.53 -7.36 -9.66
C ASP A 141 15.24 -5.88 -9.31
N ASP A 142 14.84 -5.64 -8.05
CA ASP A 142 14.56 -4.30 -7.51
C ASP A 142 13.52 -3.54 -8.35
N ARG A 143 12.51 -4.26 -8.84
CA ARG A 143 11.35 -3.71 -9.55
C ARG A 143 10.23 -3.42 -8.57
N VAL A 144 9.59 -2.27 -8.73
CA VAL A 144 8.53 -1.80 -7.82
C VAL A 144 7.22 -1.63 -8.57
N LEU A 145 6.15 -2.15 -7.99
CA LEU A 145 4.78 -1.66 -8.22
C LEU A 145 4.40 -0.75 -7.05
N GLU A 146 3.91 0.43 -7.34
CA GLU A 146 3.33 1.37 -6.37
C GLU A 146 1.83 1.50 -6.61
N GLU A 147 1.05 1.50 -5.54
CA GLU A 147 -0.39 1.73 -5.51
C GLU A 147 -0.68 2.93 -4.61
N GLU A 148 -1.03 4.06 -5.20
CA GLU A 148 -1.44 5.27 -4.50
C GLU A 148 -2.96 5.27 -4.34
N VAL A 149 -3.47 5.36 -3.11
CA VAL A 149 -4.90 5.35 -2.80
C VAL A 149 -5.35 6.73 -2.33
N ALA A 150 -6.22 7.34 -3.13
CA ALA A 150 -6.85 8.60 -2.80
C ALA A 150 -8.04 8.41 -1.84
N PRO A 151 -8.38 9.43 -1.02
CA PRO A 151 -9.58 9.40 -0.16
C PRO A 151 -10.89 9.13 -0.92
N SER A 152 -10.93 9.44 -2.22
CA SER A 152 -12.07 9.19 -3.11
C SER A 152 -12.19 7.73 -3.56
N GLY A 153 -11.35 6.83 -3.05
CA GLY A 153 -11.33 5.42 -3.41
C GLY A 153 -10.80 5.15 -4.82
N HIS A 154 -9.82 5.95 -5.25
CA HIS A 154 -9.12 5.72 -6.52
C HIS A 154 -7.72 5.18 -6.22
N HIS A 155 -7.38 4.07 -6.87
CA HIS A 155 -6.11 3.34 -6.78
C HIS A 155 -5.33 3.58 -8.07
N ALA A 156 -4.29 4.41 -8.02
CA ALA A 156 -3.40 4.65 -9.14
C ALA A 156 -2.19 3.71 -9.04
N PHE A 157 -2.02 2.85 -10.04
CA PHE A 157 -0.89 1.93 -10.14
C PHE A 157 0.21 2.52 -11.00
N SER A 158 1.45 2.43 -10.52
CA SER A 158 2.64 2.85 -11.27
C SER A 158 3.77 1.84 -11.07
N VAL A 159 4.67 1.75 -12.04
CA VAL A 159 5.88 0.93 -11.94
C VAL A 159 7.13 1.77 -12.15
N TYR A 160 8.20 1.42 -11.45
CA TYR A 160 9.50 2.08 -11.54
C TYR A 160 10.60 1.20 -10.89
N PRO A 161 11.89 1.48 -11.16
CA PRO A 161 13.00 0.84 -10.45
C PRO A 161 13.11 1.32 -9.00
N LEU A 162 13.53 0.45 -8.07
CA LEU A 162 13.67 0.76 -6.63
C LEU A 162 14.49 2.03 -6.34
N SER A 163 15.44 2.37 -7.21
CA SER A 163 16.25 3.60 -7.10
C SER A 163 15.42 4.88 -7.01
N GLU A 164 14.20 4.89 -7.57
CA GLU A 164 13.31 6.06 -7.52
C GLU A 164 12.55 6.19 -6.19
N LEU A 165 12.38 5.08 -5.46
CA LEU A 165 11.51 4.99 -4.29
C LEU A 165 11.87 6.00 -3.20
N ALA A 166 13.17 6.09 -2.86
CA ALA A 166 13.66 6.96 -1.80
C ALA A 166 13.32 8.44 -2.04
N GLY A 167 13.41 8.89 -3.31
CA GLY A 167 13.06 10.26 -3.67
C GLY A 167 11.56 10.52 -3.57
N ARG A 168 10.75 9.58 -4.06
CA ARG A 168 9.28 9.69 -4.05
C ARG A 168 8.72 9.75 -2.64
N LEU A 169 9.08 8.76 -1.81
CA LEU A 169 8.54 8.68 -0.45
C LEU A 169 9.10 9.76 0.46
N ALA A 170 10.30 10.31 0.21
CA ALA A 170 10.77 11.47 0.97
C ALA A 170 9.86 12.69 0.82
N VAL A 171 9.38 12.98 -0.41
CA VAL A 171 8.42 14.06 -0.66
C VAL A 171 7.07 13.76 -0.01
N PHE A 172 6.67 12.49 0.02
CA PHE A 172 5.43 12.07 0.66
C PHE A 172 5.48 12.26 2.19
N VAL A 173 6.58 11.82 2.82
CA VAL A 173 6.79 11.82 4.26
C VAL A 173 7.06 13.23 4.81
N ASP A 174 7.84 14.04 4.09
CA ASP A 174 8.20 15.41 4.45
C ASP A 174 7.80 16.40 3.34
N PRO A 175 6.49 16.70 3.22
CA PRO A 175 5.98 17.55 2.14
C PRO A 175 6.46 19.01 2.23
N ALA A 176 6.88 19.47 3.42
CA ALA A 176 7.37 20.82 3.67
C ALA A 176 8.90 20.92 3.63
N SER A 177 9.61 19.81 3.39
CA SER A 177 11.09 19.74 3.34
C SER A 177 11.75 20.31 4.61
N GLN A 178 11.23 19.95 5.78
CA GLN A 178 11.74 20.40 7.08
C GLN A 178 12.76 19.43 7.72
N ALA A 179 13.01 18.26 7.11
CA ALA A 179 14.03 17.33 7.55
C ALA A 179 15.44 17.86 7.17
N LEU A 180 16.06 18.65 8.04
CA LEU A 180 17.36 19.28 7.74
C LEU A 180 18.55 18.40 8.14
N LEU A 181 18.65 18.05 9.42
CA LEU A 181 19.78 17.31 10.00
C LEU A 181 19.26 16.32 11.04
N ASP A 182 19.96 15.19 11.19
CA ASP A 182 19.69 14.27 12.30
C ASP A 182 20.03 14.97 13.61
N GLY A 183 19.14 14.84 14.59
CA GLY A 183 19.21 15.59 15.84
C GLY A 183 19.14 14.70 17.06
N ARG A 184 18.49 15.23 18.11
CA ARG A 184 18.40 14.55 19.40
C ARG A 184 17.46 13.35 19.32
N SER A 185 17.79 12.32 20.10
CA SER A 185 16.94 11.15 20.32
C SER A 185 16.58 11.02 21.80
N GLN A 186 15.35 10.64 22.07
CA GLN A 186 14.79 10.42 23.40
C GLN A 186 14.10 9.07 23.44
N THR A 187 14.38 8.27 24.47
CA THR A 187 13.75 6.96 24.66
C THR A 187 12.71 7.04 25.78
N PHE A 188 11.57 6.41 25.55
CA PHE A 188 10.43 6.34 26.44
C PHE A 188 10.02 4.88 26.65
N THR A 189 9.35 4.60 27.76
CA THR A 189 8.47 3.42 27.81
C THR A 189 7.19 3.72 27.03
N PRO A 190 6.43 2.71 26.55
CA PRO A 190 5.15 2.94 25.89
C PRO A 190 4.17 3.76 26.72
N ASP A 191 4.07 3.48 28.03
CA ASP A 191 3.18 4.19 28.95
C ASP A 191 3.60 5.65 29.13
N ASP A 192 4.90 5.91 29.32
CA ASP A 192 5.43 7.28 29.43
C ASP A 192 5.21 8.08 28.15
N PHE A 193 5.40 7.44 26.99
CA PHE A 193 5.16 8.07 25.70
C PHE A 193 3.68 8.39 25.53
N ALA A 194 2.77 7.44 25.78
CA ALA A 194 1.33 7.65 25.66
C ALA A 194 0.83 8.80 26.57
N ALA A 195 1.36 8.91 27.79
CA ALA A 195 1.02 9.98 28.72
C ALA A 195 1.52 11.37 28.29
N ARG A 196 2.61 11.43 27.52
CA ARG A 196 3.31 12.69 27.20
C ARG A 196 3.19 13.14 25.75
N ALA A 197 2.90 12.23 24.81
CA ALA A 197 3.03 12.47 23.36
C ALA A 197 2.30 13.73 22.89
N SER A 198 1.07 13.97 23.37
CA SER A 198 0.27 15.15 23.02
C SER A 198 0.84 16.48 23.54
N SER A 199 1.73 16.43 24.53
CA SER A 199 2.37 17.60 25.14
C SER A 199 3.83 17.80 24.70
N LEU A 200 4.41 16.84 23.97
CA LEU A 200 5.76 16.96 23.44
C LEU A 200 5.80 18.03 22.34
N PRO A 201 6.61 19.09 22.47
CA PRO A 201 6.73 20.13 21.46
C PRO A 201 7.06 19.58 20.06
N GLU A 202 7.85 18.51 20.01
CA GLU A 202 8.27 17.81 18.80
C GLU A 202 7.09 17.17 18.04
N LEU A 203 5.98 16.88 18.71
CA LEU A 203 4.83 16.18 18.12
C LEU A 203 3.56 17.04 18.09
N ALA A 204 3.38 17.95 19.05
CA ALA A 204 2.17 18.76 19.21
C ALA A 204 1.85 19.65 18.00
N GLY A 205 2.87 20.03 17.22
CA GLY A 205 2.75 20.84 16.01
C GLY A 205 2.70 20.04 14.70
N ALA A 206 2.52 18.73 14.73
CA ALA A 206 2.55 17.91 13.52
C ALA A 206 1.43 18.30 12.54
N LEU A 207 1.82 18.69 11.32
CA LEU A 207 0.91 18.99 10.21
C LEU A 207 0.54 17.72 9.43
N ALA A 208 1.46 16.75 9.43
CA ALA A 208 1.24 15.43 8.86
C ALA A 208 1.90 14.38 9.74
N VAL A 209 1.21 13.25 9.92
CA VAL A 209 1.75 12.05 10.56
C VAL A 209 1.73 10.94 9.52
N THR A 210 2.89 10.39 9.20
CA THR A 210 3.05 9.30 8.23
C THR A 210 3.50 8.04 8.94
N THR A 211 2.71 6.98 8.90
CA THR A 211 3.11 5.65 9.39
C THR A 211 3.60 4.81 8.22
N LEU A 212 4.84 4.33 8.32
CA LEU A 212 5.44 3.36 7.41
C LEU A 212 5.44 2.01 8.09
N GLY A 213 4.87 0.98 7.45
CA GLY A 213 4.85 -0.39 7.93
C GLY A 213 5.25 -1.37 6.85
N ALA A 214 6.26 -2.21 7.09
CA ALA A 214 6.74 -3.19 6.13
C ALA A 214 6.56 -4.64 6.61
N VAL A 215 6.18 -5.51 5.68
CA VAL A 215 6.06 -6.96 5.87
C VAL A 215 6.79 -7.66 4.73
N HIS A 216 7.51 -8.73 5.05
CA HIS A 216 8.26 -9.55 4.10
C HIS A 216 7.57 -10.90 3.88
N ALA A 217 7.64 -11.43 2.66
CA ALA A 217 7.08 -12.73 2.34
C ALA A 217 7.71 -13.83 3.22
N GLY A 218 6.87 -14.61 3.88
CA GLY A 218 7.31 -15.65 4.82
C GLY A 218 7.70 -15.14 6.21
N SER A 219 7.51 -13.84 6.50
CA SER A 219 7.67 -13.25 7.83
C SER A 219 6.31 -12.84 8.39
N ASP A 220 6.09 -13.12 9.68
CA ASP A 220 4.94 -12.62 10.44
C ASP A 220 5.29 -11.33 11.22
N VAL A 221 6.47 -10.76 10.99
CA VAL A 221 6.95 -9.55 11.65
C VAL A 221 6.57 -8.32 10.84
N LEU A 222 5.88 -7.38 11.49
CA LEU A 222 5.62 -6.04 10.98
C LEU A 222 6.66 -5.08 11.56
N GLU A 223 7.48 -4.47 10.71
CA GLU A 223 8.35 -3.38 11.10
C GLU A 223 7.64 -2.05 10.85
N GLN A 224 7.57 -1.18 11.86
CA GLN A 224 6.81 0.07 11.77
C GLN A 224 7.60 1.28 12.29
N VAL A 225 7.46 2.40 11.58
CA VAL A 225 7.98 3.72 11.96
C VAL A 225 6.87 4.74 11.75
N SER A 226 6.63 5.60 12.75
CA SER A 226 5.78 6.79 12.57
C SER A 226 6.66 8.01 12.37
N VAL A 227 6.30 8.87 11.43
CA VAL A 227 7.02 10.10 11.09
C VAL A 227 6.09 11.29 11.27
N TYR A 228 6.53 12.28 12.01
CA TYR A 228 5.80 13.50 12.32
C TYR A 228 6.49 14.65 11.59
N ALA A 229 5.82 15.22 10.59
CA ALA A 229 6.29 16.42 9.90
C ALA A 229 5.67 17.66 10.56
N THR A 230 6.52 18.50 11.15
CA THR A 230 6.12 19.74 11.81
C THR A 230 6.74 20.94 11.08
N PRO A 231 6.32 22.19 11.40
CA PRO A 231 6.97 23.38 10.87
C PRO A 231 8.45 23.53 11.28
N ASP A 232 8.85 22.89 12.37
CA ASP A 232 10.18 23.07 12.98
C ASP A 232 11.14 21.90 12.72
N GLY A 233 10.64 20.79 12.15
CA GLY A 233 11.45 19.63 11.85
C GLY A 233 10.64 18.38 11.53
N VAL A 234 11.34 17.27 11.32
CA VAL A 234 10.74 15.95 11.10
C VAL A 234 11.25 15.00 12.17
N TYR A 235 10.32 14.26 12.77
CA TYR A 235 10.60 13.38 13.89
C TYR A 235 10.09 11.97 13.62
N THR A 236 10.88 10.96 13.95
CA THR A 236 10.46 9.55 13.86
C THR A 236 10.20 8.99 15.25
N VAL A 237 9.17 8.16 15.38
CA VAL A 237 8.93 7.30 16.53
C VAL A 237 9.08 5.84 16.07
N ARG A 238 9.98 5.10 16.72
CA ARG A 238 10.27 3.69 16.44
C ARG A 238 10.15 2.83 17.69
N GLY A 239 9.65 1.60 17.53
CA GLY A 239 9.70 0.58 18.57
C GLY A 239 11.10 -0.03 18.70
N GLY A 240 11.52 -0.31 19.94
CA GLY A 240 12.74 -1.06 20.25
C GLY A 240 12.48 -2.57 20.37
N GLU A 241 13.11 -3.22 21.34
CA GLU A 241 12.92 -4.65 21.60
C GLU A 241 11.47 -4.98 21.97
N HIS A 242 10.98 -6.14 21.50
CA HIS A 242 9.63 -6.61 21.80
C HIS A 242 9.59 -7.46 23.08
N GLY A 243 8.56 -7.24 23.90
CA GLY A 243 8.27 -7.99 25.11
C GLY A 243 7.67 -9.35 24.81
N ALA A 244 7.34 -10.10 25.88
CA ALA A 244 6.75 -11.44 25.76
C ALA A 244 5.36 -11.45 25.12
N ASP A 245 4.68 -10.30 25.09
CA ASP A 245 3.39 -10.06 24.45
C ASP A 245 3.52 -9.58 22.98
N GLY A 246 4.75 -9.44 22.47
CA GLY A 246 5.02 -8.93 21.14
C GLY A 246 4.90 -7.42 20.99
N ALA A 247 4.69 -6.67 22.08
CA ALA A 247 4.66 -5.20 22.06
C ALA A 247 6.07 -4.61 22.28
N PRO A 248 6.40 -3.44 21.71
CA PRO A 248 7.69 -2.81 21.96
C PRO A 248 7.82 -2.41 23.45
N THR A 249 8.94 -2.74 24.07
CA THR A 249 9.27 -2.39 25.47
C THR A 249 9.78 -0.97 25.62
N SER A 250 10.23 -0.36 24.51
CA SER A 250 10.69 1.03 24.45
C SER A 250 10.28 1.67 23.13
N LEU A 251 10.05 2.99 23.16
CA LEU A 251 9.86 3.81 21.99
C LEU A 251 10.97 4.86 21.91
N THR A 252 11.56 5.06 20.74
CA THR A 252 12.56 6.10 20.50
C THR A 252 11.99 7.17 19.59
N LEU A 253 11.95 8.40 20.09
CA LEU A 253 11.67 9.61 19.32
C LEU A 253 13.00 10.22 18.87
N SER A 254 13.17 10.47 17.58
CA SER A 254 14.38 11.05 17.00
C SER A 254 14.04 12.15 16.03
N GLU A 255 14.72 13.29 16.11
CA GLU A 255 14.76 14.29 15.04
C GLU A 255 15.61 13.74 13.88
N VAL A 256 15.08 13.79 12.66
CA VAL A 256 15.71 13.19 11.47
C VAL A 256 15.91 14.20 10.34
N GLY A 257 17.05 14.08 9.67
CA GLY A 257 17.38 14.84 8.47
C GLY A 257 16.95 14.15 7.18
N ALA A 258 17.02 14.88 6.06
CA ALA A 258 16.60 14.41 4.75
C ALA A 258 17.26 13.09 4.31
N ALA A 259 18.53 12.89 4.66
CA ALA A 259 19.23 11.64 4.34
C ALA A 259 18.64 10.45 5.08
N THR A 260 18.23 10.62 6.34
CA THR A 260 17.56 9.57 7.10
C THR A 260 16.16 9.32 6.57
N VAL A 261 15.37 10.37 6.32
CA VAL A 261 14.02 10.27 5.70
C VAL A 261 14.06 9.48 4.38
N ARG A 262 15.03 9.75 3.51
CA ARG A 262 15.21 9.03 2.23
C ARG A 262 15.56 7.56 2.39
N ARG A 263 16.27 7.19 3.47
CA ARG A 263 16.65 5.81 3.73
C ARG A 263 15.55 4.98 4.37
N LEU A 264 14.61 5.61 5.10
CA LEU A 264 13.55 4.90 5.84
C LEU A 264 12.83 3.81 5.02
N PRO A 265 12.36 4.09 3.78
CA PRO A 265 11.62 3.09 3.02
C PRO A 265 12.48 1.89 2.62
N LEU A 266 13.75 2.13 2.26
CA LEU A 266 14.68 1.09 1.85
C LEU A 266 15.09 0.23 3.05
N GLU A 267 15.35 0.86 4.20
CA GLU A 267 15.66 0.18 5.47
C GLU A 267 14.53 -0.79 5.85
N LEU A 268 13.27 -0.34 5.80
CA LEU A 268 12.10 -1.18 6.10
C LEU A 268 11.88 -2.32 5.09
N LEU A 269 12.27 -2.09 3.83
CA LEU A 269 12.25 -3.11 2.78
C LEU A 269 13.50 -4.02 2.80
N GLY A 270 14.40 -3.88 3.78
CA GLY A 270 15.61 -4.70 3.89
C GLY A 270 16.58 -4.49 2.72
N ARG A 271 16.75 -3.23 2.28
CA ARG A 271 17.60 -2.81 1.16
C ARG A 271 18.64 -1.78 1.58
#